data_AF-A0A953MJX3-F1
#
_entry.id   AF-A0A953MJX3-F1
#
_cell.length_a   1.000
_cell.length_b   1.000
_cell.length_c   1.000
_cell.angle_alpha   90.00
_cell.angle_beta   90.00
_cell.angle_gamma   90.00
#
_symmetry.space_group_name_H-M   'P 1'
#
loop_
_entity.id
_entity.type
_entity.pdbx_description
1 polymer ?
#
loop_
_entity_poly.entity_id
_entity_poly.type
_entity_poly.pdbx_seq_one_letter_code
_entity_poly.pdbx_strand_id
1 'polypeptide(L)' 'FKKLSENEEKIIKSFLMECTIFDINPEIKKSAIYLRRKYSIKLPDAIIIATALYLDTSLISADIEFNKVKEANLIIYKR' A
#
# COMPACT_ATOMS: atom_id res chain seq x y z
N PHE A 1 15.22 8.36 1.00
CA PHE A 1 15.52 9.47 0.09
C PHE A 1 16.42 10.45 0.79
N LYS A 2 17.68 10.59 0.35
CA LYS A 2 18.61 11.55 0.97
C LYS A 2 18.48 12.87 0.21
N LYS A 3 17.76 13.83 0.82
CA LYS A 3 17.44 15.19 0.37
C LYS A 3 16.18 15.31 -0.49
N LEU A 4 15.06 15.53 0.19
CA LEU A 4 13.84 16.09 -0.41
C LEU A 4 13.97 17.62 -0.30
N SER A 5 13.70 18.36 -1.37
CA SER A 5 13.63 19.82 -1.32
C SER A 5 12.35 20.28 -0.61
N GLU A 6 12.35 21.52 -0.11
CA GLU A 6 11.14 22.11 0.51
C GLU A 6 9.95 22.15 -0.45
N ASN A 7 10.20 22.35 -1.75
CA ASN A 7 9.16 22.37 -2.77
C ASN A 7 8.57 20.96 -2.99
N GLU A 8 9.40 19.92 -3.06
CA GLU A 8 8.93 18.54 -3.14
C GLU A 8 8.15 18.14 -1.88
N GLU A 9 8.60 18.57 -0.69
CA GLU A 9 7.87 18.32 0.56
C GLU A 9 6.49 18.97 0.56
N LYS A 10 6.39 20.22 0.09
CA LYS A 10 5.10 20.92 -0.06
C LYS A 10 4.16 20.18 -1.00
N ILE A 11 4.65 19.72 -2.16
CA ILE A 11 3.84 18.96 -3.12
C ILE A 11 3.31 17.68 -2.47
N ILE A 12 4.16 16.93 -1.77
CA ILE A 12 3.74 15.70 -1.07
C ILE A 12 2.69 16.00 0.00
N LYS A 13 2.90 17.03 0.83
CA LYS A 13 1.94 17.40 1.89
C LYS A 13 0.59 17.83 1.31
N SER A 14 0.59 18.66 0.27
CA SER A 14 -0.65 19.09 -0.40
C SER A 14 -1.42 17.91 -0.97
N PHE A 15 -0.73 16.98 -1.64
CA PHE A 15 -1.36 15.77 -2.15
C PHE A 15 -1.96 14.90 -1.03
N LEU A 16 -1.24 14.72 0.08
CA LEU A 16 -1.73 13.95 1.22
C LEU A 16 -2.94 14.61 1.90
N MET A 17 -3.07 15.95 1.87
CA MET A 17 -4.23 16.66 2.40
C MET A 17 -5.52 16.41 1.60
N GLU A 18 -5.40 16.02 0.33
CA GLU A 18 -6.53 15.63 -0.52
C GLU A 18 -6.91 14.14 -0.35
N CYS A 19 -6.12 13.38 0.41
CA CYS A 19 -6.31 11.95 0.63
C CYS A 19 -6.96 11.65 1.99
N THR A 20 -7.70 10.55 2.06
CA THR A 20 -8.04 9.94 3.36
C THR A 20 -6.88 9.08 3.82
N ILE A 21 -6.34 9.36 5.00
CA ILE A 21 -5.19 8.65 5.57
C ILE A 21 -5.69 7.58 6.55
N PHE A 22 -5.29 6.34 6.32
CA PHE A 22 -5.59 5.21 7.21
C PHE A 22 -4.32 4.75 7.93
N ASP A 23 -4.34 4.82 9.26
CA ASP A 23 -3.26 4.30 10.09
C ASP A 23 -3.28 2.78 10.18
N ILE A 24 -2.10 2.20 10.40
CA ILE A 24 -1.98 0.77 10.67
C ILE A 24 -2.62 0.42 12.01
N ASN A 25 -3.57 -0.51 12.00
CA ASN A 25 -4.23 -1.03 13.19
C ASN A 25 -3.82 -2.49 13.45
N PRO A 26 -4.22 -3.10 14.59
CA PRO A 26 -3.88 -4.48 14.91
C PRO A 26 -4.32 -5.51 13.87
N GLU A 27 -5.47 -5.32 13.22
CA GLU A 27 -5.99 -6.25 12.20
C GLU A 27 -5.21 -6.15 10.89
N ILE A 28 -4.91 -4.93 10.43
CA ILE A 28 -4.01 -4.69 9.29
C ILE A 28 -2.65 -5.32 9.57
N LYS A 29 -2.11 -5.17 10.79
CA LYS A 29 -0.82 -5.75 11.18
C LYS A 29 -0.81 -7.28 11.11
N LYS A 30 -1.85 -7.94 11.63
CA LYS A 30 -1.99 -9.41 11.55
C LYS A 30 -2.06 -9.86 10.09
N SER A 31 -2.88 -9.20 9.27
CA SER A 31 -3.02 -9.50 7.85
C SER A 31 -1.70 -9.30 7.09
N ALA A 32 -0.98 -8.20 7.34
CA ALA A 32 0.33 -7.94 6.73
C ALA A 32 1.37 -9.01 7.09
N ILE A 33 1.39 -9.49 8.35
CA ILE A 33 2.27 -10.59 8.77
C ILE A 33 1.93 -11.88 8.00
N TYR A 34 0.64 -12.21 7.89
CA TYR A 34 0.18 -13.38 7.15
C TYR A 34 0.57 -13.30 5.67
N LEU A 35 0.26 -12.18 4.99
CA LEU A 35 0.57 -11.98 3.58
C LEU A 35 2.08 -12.06 3.31
N ARG A 36 2.87 -11.41 4.16
CA ARG A 36 4.34 -11.44 4.05
C ARG A 36 4.89 -12.86 4.16
N ARG A 37 4.40 -13.66 5.12
CA ARG A 37 4.84 -15.04 5.30
C ARG A 37 4.41 -15.95 4.15
N LYS A 38 3.22 -15.73 3.60
CA LYS A 38 2.65 -16.56 2.53
C LYS A 38 3.25 -16.27 1.15
N TYR A 39 3.51 -15.00 0.84
CA TYR A 39 3.90 -14.56 -0.51
C TYR A 39 5.32 -13.99 -0.61
N SER A 40 6.06 -13.95 0.50
CA SER A 40 7.43 -13.43 0.58
C SER A 40 7.55 -12.02 -0.02
N ILE A 41 6.54 -11.17 0.19
CA ILE A 41 6.54 -9.76 -0.23
C ILE A 41 7.22 -8.86 0.82
N LYS A 42 7.64 -7.66 0.41
CA LYS A 42 8.28 -6.71 1.33
C LYS A 42 7.26 -6.22 2.37
N LEU A 43 7.75 -5.77 3.53
CA LEU A 43 6.88 -5.27 4.60
C LEU A 43 5.95 -4.14 4.15
N PRO A 44 6.46 -3.10 3.46
CA PRO A 44 5.60 -1.98 3.07
C PRO A 44 4.48 -2.44 2.13
N ASP A 45 4.79 -3.28 1.15
CA ASP A 45 3.82 -3.84 0.21
C ASP A 45 2.76 -4.69 0.93
N ALA A 46 3.19 -5.51 1.90
CA ALA A 46 2.27 -6.30 2.71
C ALA A 46 1.31 -5.43 3.54
N ILE A 47 1.78 -4.30 4.06
CA ILE A 47 0.94 -3.34 4.78
C ILE A 47 -0.07 -2.70 3.83
N ILE A 48 0.36 -2.25 2.65
CA ILE A 48 -0.53 -1.63 1.64
C ILE A 48 -1.65 -2.60 1.24
N ILE A 49 -1.30 -3.85 0.90
CA ILE A 49 -2.28 -4.86 0.51
C ILE A 49 -3.21 -5.21 1.68
N ALA A 50 -2.66 -5.38 2.89
CA ALA A 50 -3.47 -5.66 4.08
C ALA A 50 -4.47 -4.54 4.39
N THR A 51 -4.09 -3.28 4.17
CA THR A 51 -5.01 -2.14 4.32
C THR A 51 -6.16 -2.22 3.31
N ALA A 52 -5.87 -2.52 2.04
CA ALA A 52 -6.92 -2.67 1.02
C ALA A 52 -7.90 -3.80 1.37
N LEU A 53 -7.39 -4.93 1.86
CA LEU A 53 -8.22 -6.05 2.36
C LEU A 53 -9.06 -5.65 3.57
N TYR A 54 -8.48 -4.92 4.52
CA TYR A 54 -9.19 -4.47 5.72
C TYR A 54 -10.34 -3.51 5.40
N LEU A 55 -10.16 -2.67 4.38
CA LEU A 55 -11.17 -1.72 3.92
C LEU A 55 -12.16 -2.32 2.93
N ASP A 56 -11.97 -3.57 2.50
CA ASP A 56 -12.72 -4.23 1.42
C ASP A 56 -12.75 -3.41 0.13
N THR A 57 -11.56 -2.95 -0.30
CA THR A 57 -11.39 -2.07 -1.47
C THR A 57 -10.45 -2.64 -2.51
N SER A 58 -10.61 -2.20 -3.76
CA SER A 58 -9.67 -2.49 -4.83
C SER A 58 -8.36 -1.71 -4.65
N LEU A 59 -7.24 -2.39 -4.84
CA LEU A 59 -5.92 -1.77 -4.83
C LEU A 59 -5.42 -1.55 -6.27
N ILE A 60 -5.20 -0.29 -6.63
CA ILE A 60 -4.60 0.09 -7.91
C ILE A 60 -3.07 0.07 -7.73
N SER A 61 -2.36 -0.62 -8.61
CA SER A 61 -0.89 -0.68 -8.56
C SER A 61 -0.29 -0.81 -9.96
N ALA A 62 0.89 -0.21 -10.17
CA ALA A 62 1.73 -0.47 -11.33
C ALA A 62 2.72 -1.63 -11.08
N ASP A 63 2.76 -2.17 -9.86
CA ASP A 63 3.64 -3.28 -9.49
C ASP A 63 2.98 -4.62 -9.83
N ILE A 64 3.53 -5.29 -10.84
CA ILE A 64 3.04 -6.57 -11.36
C ILE A 64 3.26 -7.70 -10.34
N GLU A 65 4.22 -7.56 -9.42
CA GLU A 65 4.48 -8.57 -8.40
C GLU A 65 3.28 -8.79 -7.46
N PHE A 66 2.36 -7.82 -7.37
CA PHE A 66 1.19 -7.92 -6.51
C PHE A 66 0.22 -9.00 -6.99
N ASN A 67 0.24 -9.36 -8.29
CA ASN A 67 -0.65 -10.38 -8.88
C ASN A 67 -0.55 -11.77 -8.23
N LYS A 68 0.53 -12.06 -7.48
CA LYS A 68 0.64 -13.33 -6.76
C LYS A 68 -0.26 -13.41 -5.52
N VAL A 69 -0.70 -12.27 -4.98
CA VAL A 69 -1.58 -12.20 -3.80
C VAL A 69 -3.02 -12.38 -4.25
N LYS A 70 -3.61 -13.53 -3.92
CA LYS A 70 -4.92 -13.95 -4.44
C LYS A 70 -6.08 -13.36 -3.66
N GLU A 71 -5.82 -12.94 -2.42
CA GLU A 71 -6.82 -12.36 -1.53
C GLU A 71 -7.23 -10.95 -1.96
N ALA A 72 -6.34 -10.23 -2.65
CA ALA A 72 -6.55 -8.82 -2.98
C ALA A 72 -7.24 -8.65 -4.33
N ASN A 73 -8.22 -7.73 -4.38
CA ASN A 73 -8.76 -7.25 -5.65
C ASN A 73 -7.80 -6.20 -6.24
N LEU A 74 -7.09 -6.56 -7.30
CA LEU A 74 -6.03 -5.74 -7.88
C LEU A 74 -6.42 -5.19 -9.25
N ILE A 75 -6.21 -3.89 -9.42
CA ILE A 75 -6.31 -3.21 -10.71
C ILE A 75 -4.88 -2.84 -11.14
N ILE A 76 -4.34 -3.59 -12.11
CA ILE A 76 -2.98 -3.34 -12.61
C ILE A 76 -3.02 -2.20 -13.63
N TYR A 77 -2.38 -1.09 -13.30
CA TYR A 77 -2.19 0.03 -14.21
C TYR A 77 -0.98 -0.24 -15.11
N LYS A 78 -1.20 -0.25 -16.43
CA LYS A 78 -0.15 -0.31 -17.45
C LYS A 78 -0.07 1.04 -18.14
N ARG A 79 1.12 1.63 -18.15
CA ARG A 79 1.39 2.89 -18.84
C ARG A 79 1.61 2.66 -20.34
#